data_AF-C4M8R6-F1
#
_entry.id   AF-C4M8R6-F1
#
_cell.length_a   1.000
_cell.length_b   1.000
_cell.length_c   1.000
_cell.angle_alpha   90.00
_cell.angle_beta   90.00
_cell.angle_gamma   90.00
#
_symmetry.space_group_name_H-M   'P 1'
#
loop_
_entity.id
_entity.type
_entity.pdbx_description
1 polymer ?
#
loop_
_entity_poly.entity_id
_entity_poly.type
_entity_poly.pdbx_seq_one_letter_code
_entity_poly.pdbx_strand_id
1 'polypeptide(L)'
;MLTIKLRDKKGDSYTSVYPETLISELKQKSYPLQWSRGDDIIFLFMGNELSDDLTIQQCKITEGACIVVDFFKNTDGHNRQRPAPRTFNYQYQRAEHMQRTSEECMELTMECITPATLFMFFGLILIGLILCRLCFPLLFNRGSNIIITLLLIIYIISLFKFFIIRR
;
A
#
# COMPACT_ATOMS: atom_id res chain seq x y z
N MET A 1 -7.32 30.28 9.12
CA MET A 1 -7.55 29.72 7.77
C MET A 1 -6.30 28.96 7.37
N LEU A 2 -6.45 27.74 6.87
CA LEU A 2 -5.35 26.88 6.46
C LEU A 2 -5.58 26.35 5.04
N THR A 3 -4.51 26.24 4.26
CA THR A 3 -4.53 25.71 2.90
C THR A 3 -4.21 24.23 2.93
N ILE A 4 -5.11 23.40 2.43
CA ILE A 4 -4.94 21.95 2.34
C ILE A 4 -4.96 21.51 0.89
N LYS A 5 -4.34 20.36 0.65
CA LYS A 5 -4.26 19.71 -0.64
C LYS A 5 -5.27 18.56 -0.68
N LEU A 6 -6.13 18.55 -1.68
CA LEU A 6 -7.04 17.45 -1.99
C LEU A 6 -6.51 16.73 -3.23
N ARG A 7 -6.17 15.45 -3.07
CA ARG A 7 -5.67 14.59 -4.14
C ARG A 7 -6.74 13.62 -4.57
N ASP A 8 -7.21 13.73 -5.81
CA ASP A 8 -8.12 12.77 -6.42
C ASP A 8 -7.45 12.08 -7.62
N LYS A 9 -8.22 11.29 -8.39
CA LYS A 9 -7.73 10.60 -9.59
C LYS A 9 -7.40 11.54 -10.76
N LYS A 10 -7.89 12.78 -10.74
CA LYS A 10 -7.63 13.79 -11.77
C LYS A 10 -6.38 14.61 -11.45
N GLY A 11 -6.01 14.69 -10.18
CA GLY A 11 -4.77 15.27 -9.73
C GLY A 11 -4.89 15.96 -8.38
N ASP A 12 -4.06 16.98 -8.21
CA ASP A 12 -3.93 17.72 -6.97
C ASP A 12 -4.67 19.06 -7.07
N SER A 13 -5.57 19.33 -6.12
CA SER A 13 -6.24 20.63 -5.97
C SER A 13 -5.97 21.20 -4.58
N TYR A 14 -6.05 22.52 -4.44
CA TYR A 14 -5.78 23.23 -3.18
C TYR A 14 -7.02 23.99 -2.75
N THR A 15 -7.37 23.92 -1.47
CA THR A 15 -8.53 24.62 -0.90
C THR A 15 -8.20 25.22 0.45
N SER A 16 -8.80 26.37 0.74
CA SER A 16 -8.66 27.06 2.02
C SER A 16 -9.86 26.73 2.91
N VAL A 17 -9.55 26.25 4.11
CA VAL A 17 -10.53 25.79 5.10
C VAL A 17 -10.21 26.36 6.49
N TYR A 18 -11.19 26.45 7.36
CA TYR A 18 -10.97 26.83 8.75
C TYR A 18 -10.86 25.58 9.65
N PRO A 19 -10.07 25.62 10.74
CA PRO A 19 -9.96 24.49 11.67
C PRO A 19 -11.31 23.97 12.21
N GLU A 20 -12.26 24.87 12.39
CA GLU A 20 -13.61 24.60 12.90
C GLU A 20 -14.57 24.02 11.84
N THR A 21 -14.20 24.06 10.55
CA THR A 21 -15.05 23.53 9.47
C THR A 21 -15.23 22.01 9.63
N LEU A 22 -16.45 21.53 9.41
CA LEU A 22 -16.74 20.10 9.42
C LEU A 22 -16.24 19.42 8.13
N ILE A 23 -15.91 18.13 8.22
CA ILE A 23 -15.51 17.35 7.05
C ILE A 23 -16.65 17.26 6.01
N SER A 24 -17.90 17.14 6.46
CA SER A 24 -19.08 17.18 5.58
C SER A 24 -19.20 18.49 4.79
N GLU A 25 -18.99 19.63 5.44
CA GLU A 25 -18.99 20.95 4.80
C GLU A 25 -17.85 21.07 3.78
N LEU A 26 -16.65 20.56 4.12
CA LEU A 26 -15.51 20.54 3.21
C LEU A 26 -15.79 19.67 1.98
N LYS A 27 -16.40 18.49 2.16
CA LYS A 27 -16.82 17.61 1.05
C LYS A 27 -17.81 18.33 0.14
N GLN A 28 -18.85 18.94 0.70
CA GLN A 28 -19.87 19.68 -0.05
C GLN A 28 -19.27 20.86 -0.82
N LYS A 29 -18.37 21.63 -0.20
CA LYS A 29 -17.74 22.81 -0.83
C LYS A 29 -16.76 22.41 -1.93
N SER A 30 -16.00 21.34 -1.73
CA SER A 30 -14.93 20.94 -2.66
C SER A 30 -15.46 20.12 -3.84
N TYR A 31 -16.54 19.37 -3.63
CA TYR A 31 -17.12 18.47 -4.63
C TYR A 31 -18.65 18.61 -4.71
N PRO A 32 -19.16 19.82 -5.03
CA PRO A 32 -20.59 20.11 -4.97
C PRO A 32 -21.41 19.26 -5.96
N LEU A 33 -20.86 18.92 -7.12
CA LEU A 33 -21.54 18.10 -8.13
C LEU A 33 -21.71 16.66 -7.66
N GLN A 34 -20.65 16.04 -7.16
CA GLN A 34 -20.67 14.67 -6.62
C GLN A 34 -21.59 14.59 -5.40
N TRP A 35 -21.52 15.60 -4.52
CA TRP A 35 -22.41 15.70 -3.37
C TRP A 35 -23.88 15.81 -3.78
N SER A 36 -24.19 16.66 -4.77
CA SER A 36 -25.56 16.83 -5.28
C SER A 36 -26.13 15.58 -5.96
N ARG A 37 -25.26 14.74 -6.53
CA ARG A 37 -25.64 13.44 -7.12
C ARG A 37 -25.89 12.36 -6.07
N GLY A 38 -25.49 12.60 -4.82
CA GLY A 38 -25.49 11.59 -3.78
C GLY A 38 -24.41 10.52 -3.99
N ASP A 39 -23.31 10.88 -4.66
CA ASP A 39 -22.13 10.02 -4.73
C ASP A 39 -21.50 9.93 -3.34
N ASP A 40 -20.99 8.75 -2.97
CA ASP A 40 -20.27 8.58 -1.73
C ASP A 40 -18.85 9.13 -1.89
N ILE A 41 -18.54 10.16 -1.11
CA ILE A 41 -17.25 10.87 -1.12
C ILE A 41 -16.46 10.48 0.13
N ILE A 42 -15.36 9.76 -0.08
CA ILE A 42 -14.47 9.30 0.99
C ILE A 42 -13.26 10.22 1.05
N PHE A 43 -13.02 10.80 2.23
CA PHE A 43 -11.83 11.60 2.50
C PHE A 43 -10.89 10.79 3.39
N LEU A 44 -9.67 10.58 2.92
CA LEU A 44 -8.65 9.79 3.59
C LEU A 44 -7.49 10.70 4.03
N PHE A 45 -7.16 10.66 5.31
CA PHE A 45 -6.01 11.35 5.87
C PHE A 45 -5.15 10.37 6.67
N MET A 46 -3.86 10.29 6.33
CA MET A 46 -2.93 9.29 6.88
C MET A 46 -3.45 7.83 6.77
N GLY A 47 -4.22 7.54 5.72
CA GLY A 47 -4.81 6.22 5.49
C GLY A 47 -6.09 5.92 6.26
N ASN A 48 -6.59 6.86 7.08
CA ASN A 48 -7.85 6.72 7.80
C ASN A 48 -8.94 7.55 7.14
N GLU A 49 -10.15 6.99 7.07
CA GLU A 49 -11.34 7.72 6.63
C GLU A 49 -11.73 8.78 7.67
N LEU A 50 -12.00 9.99 7.18
CA LEU A 50 -12.47 11.10 7.98
C LEU A 50 -14.00 11.07 8.08
N SER A 51 -14.50 11.01 9.32
CA SER A 51 -15.94 11.08 9.60
C SER A 51 -16.50 12.47 9.30
N ASP A 52 -17.72 12.51 8.75
CA ASP A 52 -18.42 13.73 8.30
C ASP A 52 -18.68 14.76 9.42
N ASP A 53 -18.78 14.26 10.64
CA ASP A 53 -19.14 14.91 11.89
C ASP A 53 -17.93 15.42 12.69
N LEU A 54 -16.71 15.13 12.22
CA LEU A 54 -15.49 15.69 12.78
C LEU A 54 -15.14 17.03 12.13
N THR A 55 -14.44 17.87 12.88
CA THR A 55 -13.83 19.10 12.34
C THR A 55 -12.41 18.86 11.85
N ILE A 56 -11.92 19.74 10.98
CA ILE A 56 -10.52 19.75 10.50
C ILE A 56 -9.52 19.72 11.67
N GLN A 57 -9.80 20.48 12.73
CA GLN A 57 -8.98 20.52 13.95
C GLN A 57 -8.98 19.18 14.69
N GLN A 58 -10.15 18.54 14.85
CA GLN A 58 -10.27 17.24 15.51
C GLN A 58 -9.54 16.13 14.74
N CYS A 59 -9.53 16.23 13.41
CA CYS A 59 -8.76 15.36 12.54
C CYS A 59 -7.25 15.66 12.52
N LYS A 60 -6.78 16.68 13.28
CA LYS A 60 -5.38 17.13 13.35
C LYS A 60 -4.79 17.51 11.99
N ILE A 61 -5.61 18.08 11.11
CA ILE A 61 -5.19 18.50 9.77
C ILE A 61 -4.52 19.87 9.88
N THR A 62 -3.30 19.97 9.34
CA THR A 62 -2.46 21.18 9.40
C THR A 62 -2.31 21.85 8.03
N GLU A 63 -1.69 23.03 7.99
CA GLU A 63 -1.31 23.68 6.74
C GLU A 63 -0.52 22.72 5.83
N GLY A 64 -0.86 22.69 4.54
CA GLY A 64 -0.22 21.85 3.54
C GLY A 64 -0.56 20.35 3.62
N ALA A 65 -1.44 19.95 4.55
CA ALA A 65 -1.85 18.56 4.67
C ALA A 65 -2.51 18.03 3.38
N CYS A 66 -2.22 16.77 3.05
CA CYS A 66 -2.77 16.10 1.88
C CYS A 66 -3.88 15.14 2.30
N ILE A 67 -5.10 15.40 1.84
CA ILE A 67 -6.26 14.52 1.97
C ILE A 67 -6.45 13.82 0.62
N VAL A 68 -6.48 12.49 0.63
CA VAL A 68 -6.79 11.70 -0.57
C VAL A 68 -8.30 11.55 -0.67
N VAL A 69 -8.85 11.74 -1.86
CA VAL A 69 -10.29 11.74 -2.13
C VAL A 69 -10.63 10.62 -3.10
N ASP A 70 -11.57 9.78 -2.69
CA ASP A 70 -12.16 8.74 -3.54
C ASP A 70 -13.68 8.94 -3.67
N PHE A 71 -14.22 8.55 -4.83
CA PHE A 71 -15.64 8.66 -5.15
C PHE A 71 -16.20 7.28 -5.51
N PHE A 72 -17.35 6.94 -4.93
CA PHE A 72 -18.15 5.81 -5.33
C PHE A 72 -19.47 6.32 -5.92
N LYS A 73 -19.68 6.01 -7.21
CA LYS A 73 -20.92 6.39 -7.89
C LYS A 73 -22.07 5.62 -7.28
N ASN A 74 -23.10 6.35 -6.87
CA ASN A 74 -24.33 5.72 -6.43
C ASN A 74 -25.14 5.33 -7.68
N THR A 75 -25.02 4.08 -8.12
CA THR A 75 -25.67 3.57 -9.34
C THR A 75 -27.13 3.19 -9.12
N ASP A 76 -27.61 3.15 -7.88
CA ASP A 76 -28.96 2.71 -7.56
C ASP A 76 -29.87 3.92 -7.38
N GLY A 77 -30.65 4.23 -8.41
CA GLY A 77 -31.69 5.26 -8.43
C GLY A 77 -32.89 4.97 -7.50
N HIS A 78 -32.67 4.32 -6.36
CA HIS A 78 -33.68 4.12 -5.34
C HIS A 78 -33.32 4.91 -4.09
N ASN A 79 -34.09 5.97 -3.86
CA ASN A 79 -34.25 6.67 -2.58
C ASN A 79 -34.06 5.73 -1.39
N ARG A 80 -32.85 5.70 -0.84
CA ARG A 80 -32.59 5.18 0.48
C ARG A 80 -31.77 6.23 1.20
N GLN A 81 -32.40 6.79 2.23
CA GLN A 81 -31.73 7.48 3.31
C GLN A 81 -30.37 6.82 3.58
N ARG A 82 -29.31 7.66 3.64
CA ARG A 82 -27.94 7.26 3.99
C ARG A 82 -27.98 6.09 4.97
N PRO A 83 -27.53 4.88 4.59
CA PRO A 83 -27.27 3.86 5.58
C PRO A 83 -26.19 4.42 6.52
N ALA A 84 -26.39 4.27 7.82
CA ALA A 84 -25.37 4.56 8.83
C ALA A 84 -24.03 3.92 8.44
N PRO A 85 -22.88 4.55 8.77
CA PRO A 85 -21.58 4.13 8.30
C PRO A 85 -21.36 2.66 8.66
N ARG A 86 -21.44 1.79 7.66
CA ARG A 86 -20.97 0.43 7.82
C ARG A 86 -19.46 0.55 7.82
N THR A 87 -18.84 0.07 8.88
CA THR A 87 -17.44 -0.36 8.90
C THR A 87 -17.26 -1.48 7.87
N PHE A 88 -17.40 -1.13 6.59
CA PHE A 88 -17.22 -2.03 5.48
C PHE A 88 -15.72 -2.21 5.32
N ASN A 89 -15.31 -3.48 5.35
CA ASN A 89 -13.95 -3.87 5.62
C ASN A 89 -13.03 -3.42 4.46
N TYR A 90 -12.46 -2.21 4.59
CA TYR A 90 -11.58 -1.53 3.63
C TYR A 90 -10.42 -2.42 3.14
N GLN A 91 -10.05 -3.42 3.92
CA GLN A 91 -9.05 -4.43 3.58
C GLN A 91 -9.44 -5.28 2.36
N TYR A 92 -10.73 -5.57 2.16
CA TYR A 92 -11.21 -6.41 1.07
C TYR A 92 -11.20 -5.66 -0.28
N GLN A 93 -11.59 -4.38 -0.28
CA GLN A 93 -11.53 -3.52 -1.47
C GLN A 93 -10.08 -3.18 -1.89
N ARG A 94 -9.15 -3.13 -0.93
CA ARG A 94 -7.72 -2.97 -1.23
C ARG A 94 -7.17 -4.16 -2.02
N ALA A 95 -7.67 -5.37 -1.77
CA ALA A 95 -7.25 -6.57 -2.51
C ALA A 95 -7.70 -6.54 -3.99
N GLU A 96 -8.92 -6.05 -4.25
CA GLU A 96 -9.45 -5.90 -5.62
C GLU A 96 -8.76 -4.75 -6.38
N HIS A 97 -8.41 -3.65 -5.71
CA HIS A 97 -7.64 -2.56 -6.31
C HIS A 97 -6.14 -2.91 -6.53
N MET A 98 -5.56 -3.79 -5.72
CA MET A 98 -4.20 -4.33 -5.92
C MET A 98 -4.07 -5.17 -7.19
N GLN A 99 -5.16 -5.79 -7.68
CA GLN A 99 -5.13 -6.54 -8.94
C GLN A 99 -5.01 -5.64 -10.18
N ARG A 100 -5.56 -4.42 -10.15
CA ARG A 100 -5.43 -3.47 -11.28
C ARG A 100 -4.12 -2.68 -11.28
N THR A 101 -3.50 -2.50 -10.12
CA THR A 101 -2.15 -1.91 -9.99
C THR A 101 -1.03 -2.90 -10.32
N SER A 102 -1.35 -4.16 -10.61
CA SER A 102 -0.40 -5.19 -11.06
C SER A 102 0.29 -4.85 -12.37
N GLU A 103 -0.33 -4.08 -13.27
CA GLU A 103 0.26 -3.71 -14.56
C GLU A 103 1.31 -2.59 -14.39
N GLU A 104 1.07 -1.64 -13.48
CA GLU A 104 2.03 -0.57 -13.14
C GLU A 104 3.16 -1.05 -12.21
N CYS A 105 2.96 -2.16 -11.49
CA CYS A 105 3.96 -2.76 -10.60
C CYS A 105 5.09 -3.50 -11.35
N MET A 106 4.95 -3.71 -12.66
CA MET A 106 6.01 -4.30 -13.48
C MET A 106 7.16 -3.31 -13.77
N GLU A 107 6.91 -2.01 -13.69
CA GLU A 107 7.98 -0.98 -13.73
C GLU A 107 8.65 -0.78 -12.37
N LEU A 108 7.89 -0.84 -11.26
CA LEU A 108 8.43 -0.61 -9.91
C LEU A 108 9.17 -1.84 -9.31
N THR A 109 9.04 -3.02 -9.91
CA THR A 109 9.77 -4.22 -9.49
C THR A 109 11.27 -4.15 -9.77
N MET A 110 11.73 -3.22 -10.64
CA MET A 110 13.15 -2.90 -10.74
C MET A 110 13.68 -2.09 -9.54
N GLU A 111 12.82 -1.34 -8.82
CA GLU A 111 13.23 -0.51 -7.68
C GLU A 111 13.10 -1.22 -6.32
N CYS A 112 12.33 -2.31 -6.23
CA CYS A 112 12.10 -3.07 -4.99
C CYS A 112 13.02 -4.30 -4.81
N ILE A 113 14.25 -4.26 -5.30
CA ILE A 113 15.27 -5.25 -4.92
C ILE A 113 15.71 -4.97 -3.48
N THR A 114 14.95 -5.46 -2.51
CA THR A 114 15.35 -5.42 -1.11
C THR A 114 16.46 -6.44 -0.84
N PRO A 115 17.37 -6.21 0.11
CA PRO A 115 18.41 -7.18 0.47
C PRO A 115 17.85 -8.56 0.83
N ALA A 116 16.61 -8.61 1.34
CA ALA A 116 15.91 -9.84 1.69
C ALA A 116 15.46 -10.66 0.46
N THR A 117 15.00 -10.01 -0.62
CA THR A 117 14.59 -10.73 -1.84
C THR A 117 15.79 -11.29 -2.59
N LEU A 118 16.92 -10.57 -2.62
CA LEU A 118 18.19 -11.11 -3.10
C LEU A 118 18.66 -12.30 -2.27
N PHE A 119 18.56 -12.22 -0.94
CA PHE A 119 18.95 -13.31 -0.05
C PHE A 119 18.13 -14.58 -0.30
N MET A 120 16.82 -14.45 -0.47
CA MET A 120 15.95 -15.60 -0.80
C MET A 120 16.25 -16.19 -2.17
N PHE A 121 16.57 -15.35 -3.16
CA PHE A 121 16.97 -15.80 -4.49
C PHE A 121 18.28 -16.60 -4.46
N PHE A 122 19.30 -16.11 -3.75
CA PHE A 122 20.54 -16.86 -3.53
C PHE A 122 20.31 -18.18 -2.76
N GLY A 123 19.38 -18.19 -1.81
CA GLY A 123 18.95 -19.41 -1.12
C GLY A 123 18.34 -20.45 -2.06
N LEU A 124 17.48 -20.02 -2.99
CA LEU A 124 16.88 -20.90 -3.99
C LEU A 124 17.92 -21.50 -4.94
N ILE A 125 18.92 -20.72 -5.36
CA ILE A 125 20.04 -21.22 -6.17
C ILE A 125 20.84 -22.27 -5.41
N LEU A 126 21.13 -22.05 -4.12
CA LEU A 126 21.82 -23.03 -3.28
C LEU A 126 21.03 -24.33 -3.12
N ILE A 127 19.71 -24.25 -2.90
CA ILE A 127 18.84 -25.44 -2.85
C ILE A 127 18.85 -26.18 -4.19
N GLY A 128 18.77 -25.46 -5.30
CA GLY A 128 18.89 -26.03 -6.65
C GLY A 128 20.22 -26.75 -6.87
N LEU A 129 21.34 -26.18 -6.41
CA LEU A 129 22.66 -26.82 -6.48
C LEU A 129 22.75 -28.09 -5.64
N ILE A 130 22.12 -28.12 -4.46
CA ILE A 130 22.06 -29.33 -3.62
C ILE A 130 21.23 -30.42 -4.30
N LEU A 131 20.06 -30.07 -4.85
CA LEU A 131 19.20 -31.01 -5.57
C LEU A 131 19.90 -31.55 -6.82
N CYS A 132 20.58 -30.68 -7.58
CA CYS A 132 21.34 -31.09 -8.76
C CYS A 132 22.50 -32.02 -8.39
N ARG A 133 23.20 -31.76 -7.27
CA ARG A 133 24.21 -32.67 -6.72
C ARG A 133 23.65 -34.03 -6.32
N LEU A 134 22.45 -34.07 -5.74
CA LEU A 134 21.80 -35.32 -5.35
C LEU A 134 21.36 -36.14 -6.58
N CYS A 135 20.83 -35.47 -7.61
CA CYS A 135 20.36 -36.12 -8.82
C CYS A 135 21.50 -36.52 -9.79
N PHE A 136 22.59 -35.77 -9.82
CA PHE A 136 23.71 -35.99 -10.76
C PHE A 136 25.08 -35.94 -10.05
N PRO A 137 25.38 -36.90 -9.16
CA PRO A 137 26.60 -36.88 -8.36
C PRO A 137 27.89 -36.99 -9.19
N LEU A 138 27.82 -37.58 -10.39
CA LEU A 138 28.95 -37.77 -11.30
C LEU A 138 29.46 -36.45 -11.94
N LEU A 139 28.63 -35.41 -11.96
CA LEU A 139 29.01 -34.09 -12.50
C LEU A 139 29.83 -33.26 -11.50
N PHE A 140 29.88 -33.66 -10.22
CA PHE A 140 30.52 -32.89 -9.16
C PHE A 140 31.82 -33.56 -8.69
N ASN A 141 32.94 -32.90 -8.97
CA ASN A 141 34.26 -33.30 -8.48
C ASN A 141 34.43 -33.00 -6.98
N ARG A 142 35.42 -33.63 -6.33
CA ARG A 142 35.74 -33.36 -4.91
C ARG A 142 35.97 -31.87 -4.64
N GLY A 143 36.61 -31.15 -5.58
CA GLY A 143 36.83 -29.71 -5.48
C GLY A 143 35.52 -28.88 -5.51
N SER A 144 34.58 -29.19 -6.41
CA SER A 144 33.30 -28.48 -6.47
C SER A 144 32.44 -28.75 -5.23
N ASN A 145 32.52 -29.95 -4.66
CA ASN A 145 31.84 -30.28 -3.41
C ASN A 145 32.33 -29.42 -2.23
N ILE A 146 33.65 -29.18 -2.13
CA ILE A 146 34.22 -28.32 -1.10
C ILE A 146 33.73 -26.88 -1.26
N ILE A 147 33.77 -26.35 -2.49
CA ILE A 147 33.32 -24.98 -2.78
C ILE A 147 31.84 -24.79 -2.45
N ILE A 148 30.98 -25.72 -2.87
CA ILE A 148 29.54 -25.68 -2.58
C ILE A 148 29.29 -25.72 -1.08
N THR A 149 29.98 -26.60 -0.34
CA THR A 149 29.85 -26.68 1.12
C THR A 149 30.31 -25.38 1.81
N LEU A 150 31.39 -24.75 1.32
CA LEU A 150 31.92 -23.51 1.88
C LEU A 150 30.96 -22.33 1.65
N LEU A 151 30.37 -22.24 0.45
CA LEU A 151 29.32 -21.25 0.13
C LEU A 151 28.08 -21.43 1.02
N LEU A 152 27.71 -22.69 1.29
CA LEU A 152 26.55 -23.02 2.13
C LEU A 152 26.78 -22.62 3.60
N ILE A 153 27.99 -22.81 4.13
CA ILE A 153 28.37 -22.36 5.47
C ILE A 153 28.31 -20.83 5.57
N ILE A 154 28.88 -20.11 4.60
CA ILE A 154 28.83 -18.64 4.56
C ILE A 154 27.38 -18.14 4.52
N TYR A 155 26.53 -18.79 3.73
CA TYR A 155 25.11 -18.48 3.65
C TYR A 155 24.38 -18.68 4.99
N ILE A 156 24.62 -19.79 5.70
CA ILE A 156 24.03 -20.04 7.03
C ILE A 156 24.48 -19.00 8.05
N ILE A 157 25.77 -18.66 8.10
CA ILE A 157 26.29 -17.62 9.02
C ILE A 157 25.61 -16.27 8.74
N SER A 158 25.43 -15.94 7.46
CA SER A 158 24.77 -14.71 7.03
C SER A 158 23.28 -14.68 7.41
N LEU A 159 22.59 -15.81 7.29
CA LEU A 159 21.21 -15.99 7.79
C LEU A 159 21.11 -15.75 9.30
N PHE A 160 22.02 -16.33 10.09
CA PHE A 160 22.07 -16.11 11.53
C PHE A 160 22.27 -14.64 11.89
N LYS A 161 23.20 -13.95 11.21
CA LYS A 161 23.44 -12.52 11.41
C LYS A 161 22.20 -11.68 11.08
N PHE A 162 21.50 -12.01 10.00
CA PHE A 162 20.27 -11.34 9.60
C PHE A 162 19.13 -11.54 10.61
N PHE A 163 19.01 -12.74 11.19
CA PHE A 163 18.02 -13.04 12.23
C PHE A 163 18.33 -12.35 13.56
N ILE A 164 19.61 -12.24 13.95
CA ILE A 164 20.03 -11.57 15.20
C ILE A 164 19.79 -10.06 15.13
N ILE A 165 20.04 -9.42 13.98
CA ILE A 165 19.87 -7.96 13.80
C ILE A 165 18.39 -7.54 13.76
N ARG A 166 17.47 -8.46 13.44
CA ARG A 166 16.02 -8.19 13.34
C ARG A 166 15.25 -8.38 14.67
N ARG A 167 15.91 -8.81 15.74
CA ARG A 167 15.31 -8.98 17.08
C ARG A 167 15.68 -7.81 17.99
#